data_AF-A0A933ISW4-F1
#
_entry.id   AF-A0A933ISW4-F1
#
_cell.length_a   1.000
_cell.length_b   1.000
_cell.length_c   1.000
_cell.angle_alpha   90.00
_cell.angle_beta   90.00
_cell.angle_gamma   90.00
#
_symmetry.space_group_name_H-M   'P 1'
#
loop_
_entity.id
_entity.type
_entity.pdbx_description
1 polymer ?
#
loop_
_entity_poly.entity_id
_entity_poly.type
_entity_poly.pdbx_seq_one_letter_code
_entity_poly.pdbx_strand_id
1 'polypeptide(L)'
;MTTPNQNSVSPPVSEVWFCFKSQTLFKLPSFLFLNLIADSRPNAKKNKKFDRLSCWADDLPKDQNDREIVALIKYLQTNVPWRDLSRFVTVSADSNAHIDRMWKGKRNTLASYRIEIHQKELPPELYRYEKLNQKRLERLFTAGELFLSSPSSFNDPFDCSFDEETRSAFIGCGMKSLCAERNNILMFSHYADNHQGVCLGFEPVQLAKSMSNQAESIVADIRPVWYFNKMPPIGFKSEPALCATCKDEVWSYEKEYRLFLAKSGSLLPVGSYSFSPEALQSVVFGCRATHESIAFVKSISRDIRHLKYYKALREPNQFCVKLLEIPKL
;
A
#
# COMPACT_ATOMS: atom_id res chain seq x y z
N MET A 1 -8.68 -27.47 6.26
CA MET A 1 -8.16 -26.41 7.14
C MET A 1 -6.66 -26.39 6.95
N THR A 2 -6.21 -25.66 5.92
CA THR A 2 -4.80 -25.37 5.69
C THR A 2 -4.36 -24.39 6.78
N THR A 3 -3.35 -24.76 7.55
CA THR A 3 -2.72 -23.87 8.52
C THR A 3 -2.22 -22.62 7.78
N PRO A 4 -2.50 -21.40 8.26
CA PRO A 4 -1.94 -20.19 7.67
C PRO A 4 -0.42 -20.33 7.64
N ASN A 5 0.18 -19.95 6.51
CA ASN A 5 1.62 -19.98 6.35
C ASN A 5 2.23 -19.04 7.42
N GLN A 6 2.80 -19.62 8.48
CA GLN A 6 3.33 -18.92 9.67
C GLN A 6 4.48 -17.94 9.34
N ASN A 7 4.91 -17.89 8.08
CA ASN A 7 5.92 -16.98 7.56
C ASN A 7 5.38 -15.74 6.83
N SER A 8 4.06 -15.63 6.62
CA SER A 8 3.45 -14.43 6.05
C SER A 8 3.27 -13.37 7.14
N VAL A 9 3.97 -12.25 7.00
CA VAL A 9 3.96 -11.15 7.98
C VAL A 9 2.71 -10.28 7.82
N SER A 10 2.07 -10.37 6.66
CA SER A 10 0.82 -9.70 6.32
C SER A 10 -0.04 -10.66 5.50
N PRO A 11 -1.35 -10.75 5.75
CA PRO A 11 -2.23 -11.50 4.87
C PRO A 11 -2.21 -10.84 3.48
N PRO A 12 -2.04 -11.63 2.39
CA PRO A 12 -1.98 -11.06 1.06
C PRO A 12 -3.31 -10.39 0.71
N VAL A 13 -3.24 -9.21 0.09
CA VAL A 13 -4.42 -8.55 -0.46
C VAL A 13 -4.61 -9.01 -1.90
N SER A 14 -5.76 -9.59 -2.21
CA SER A 14 -6.10 -9.91 -3.60
C SER A 14 -6.50 -8.65 -4.36
N GLU A 15 -5.86 -8.46 -5.50
CA GLU A 15 -6.19 -7.43 -6.48
C GLU A 15 -6.97 -8.09 -7.63
N VAL A 16 -8.09 -7.49 -8.03
CA VAL A 16 -8.84 -7.85 -9.25
C VAL A 16 -8.40 -6.90 -10.36
N TRP A 17 -7.74 -7.45 -11.37
CA TRP A 17 -7.16 -6.73 -12.51
C TRP A 17 -8.08 -6.82 -13.72
N PHE A 18 -8.26 -5.70 -14.40
CA PHE A 18 -9.06 -5.61 -15.63
C PHE A 18 -8.13 -5.27 -16.77
N CYS A 19 -7.99 -6.19 -17.73
CA CYS A 19 -6.95 -6.12 -18.75
C CYS A 19 -7.55 -6.10 -20.17
N PHE A 20 -6.91 -5.34 -21.06
CA PHE A 20 -7.10 -5.41 -22.50
C PHE A 20 -5.77 -5.75 -23.18
N LYS A 21 -5.72 -6.89 -23.88
CA LYS A 21 -4.51 -7.49 -24.45
C LYS A 21 -3.44 -7.69 -23.38
N SER A 22 -2.33 -6.94 -23.44
CA SER A 22 -1.24 -6.96 -22.46
C SER A 22 -1.27 -5.75 -21.50
N GLN A 23 -2.26 -4.87 -21.63
CA GLN A 23 -2.37 -3.66 -20.82
C GLN A 23 -3.38 -3.85 -19.68
N THR A 24 -2.99 -3.46 -18.48
CA THR A 24 -3.91 -3.29 -17.35
C THR A 24 -4.67 -1.98 -17.54
N LEU A 25 -6.00 -2.06 -17.58
CA LEU A 25 -6.88 -0.89 -17.68
C LEU A 25 -7.04 -0.23 -16.30
N PHE A 26 -7.34 -1.04 -15.28
CA PHE A 26 -7.43 -0.64 -13.88
C PHE A 26 -7.39 -1.89 -13.00
N LYS A 27 -7.25 -1.68 -11.68
CA LYS A 27 -7.35 -2.75 -10.68
C LYS A 27 -8.03 -2.25 -9.42
N LEU A 28 -8.71 -3.15 -8.74
CA LEU A 28 -9.46 -2.88 -7.52
C LEU A 28 -9.21 -3.97 -6.48
N PRO A 29 -9.33 -3.67 -5.18
CA PRO A 29 -9.24 -4.71 -4.17
C PRO A 29 -10.43 -5.66 -4.24
N SER A 30 -10.20 -6.95 -3.98
CA SER A 30 -11.27 -7.97 -4.00
C SER A 30 -12.42 -7.67 -3.03
N PHE A 31 -12.14 -7.10 -1.86
CA PHE A 31 -13.16 -6.80 -0.85
C PHE A 31 -14.17 -5.74 -1.31
N LEU A 32 -13.82 -4.85 -2.23
CA LEU A 32 -14.78 -3.88 -2.77
C LEU A 32 -15.90 -4.62 -3.50
N PHE A 33 -15.55 -5.66 -4.26
CA PHE A 33 -16.53 -6.52 -4.93
C PHE A 33 -17.39 -7.28 -3.92
N LEU A 34 -16.80 -7.78 -2.83
CA LEU A 34 -17.56 -8.45 -1.78
C LEU A 34 -18.64 -7.56 -1.19
N ASN A 35 -18.29 -6.33 -0.83
CA ASN A 35 -19.24 -5.38 -0.26
C ASN A 35 -20.35 -5.04 -1.26
N LEU A 36 -20.01 -4.73 -2.51
CA LEU A 36 -21.02 -4.46 -3.56
C LEU A 36 -21.98 -5.64 -3.80
N ILE A 37 -21.46 -6.87 -3.74
CA ILE A 37 -22.28 -8.09 -3.89
C ILE A 37 -23.17 -8.30 -2.65
N ALA A 38 -22.62 -8.12 -1.45
CA ALA A 38 -23.36 -8.28 -0.20
C ALA A 38 -24.52 -7.28 -0.08
N ASP A 39 -24.28 -6.02 -0.41
CA ASP A 39 -25.29 -4.95 -0.37
C ASP A 39 -26.41 -5.20 -1.37
N SER A 40 -26.05 -5.61 -2.59
CA SER A 40 -27.03 -5.88 -3.65
C SER A 40 -27.79 -7.20 -3.42
N ARG A 41 -27.20 -8.16 -2.69
CA ARG A 41 -27.71 -9.53 -2.50
C ARG A 41 -27.33 -10.07 -1.11
N PRO A 42 -28.13 -9.81 -0.06
CA PRO A 42 -27.80 -10.22 1.31
C PRO A 42 -27.56 -11.74 1.48
N ASN A 43 -28.24 -12.59 0.70
CA ASN A 43 -28.06 -14.03 0.72
C ASN A 43 -26.76 -14.52 0.04
N ALA A 44 -26.01 -13.63 -0.63
CA ALA A 44 -24.76 -13.97 -1.28
C ALA A 44 -23.68 -14.45 -0.30
N LYS A 45 -23.71 -13.99 0.96
CA LYS A 45 -22.79 -14.42 2.03
C LYS A 45 -22.87 -15.90 2.40
N LYS A 46 -23.86 -16.64 1.87
CA LYS A 46 -23.97 -18.10 2.03
C LYS A 46 -23.47 -18.87 0.80
N ASN A 47 -22.93 -18.16 -0.20
CA ASN A 47 -22.47 -18.74 -1.45
C ASN A 47 -20.98 -19.05 -1.37
N LYS A 48 -20.61 -20.31 -1.62
CA LYS A 48 -19.20 -20.75 -1.63
C LYS A 48 -18.28 -19.91 -2.53
N LYS A 49 -18.79 -19.31 -3.62
CA LYS A 49 -18.01 -18.40 -4.49
C LYS A 49 -17.81 -17.02 -3.85
N PHE A 50 -18.79 -16.54 -3.10
CA PHE A 50 -18.64 -15.34 -2.28
C PHE A 50 -17.60 -15.58 -1.20
N ASP A 51 -17.70 -16.71 -0.50
CA ASP A 51 -16.74 -17.09 0.54
C ASP A 51 -15.32 -17.13 -0.02
N ARG A 52 -15.12 -17.70 -1.22
CA ARG A 52 -13.82 -17.72 -1.90
C ARG A 52 -13.27 -16.35 -2.31
N LEU A 53 -14.13 -15.39 -2.64
CA LEU A 53 -13.70 -14.00 -2.83
C LEU A 53 -13.32 -13.35 -1.49
N SER A 54 -13.96 -13.79 -0.39
CA SER A 54 -13.79 -13.25 0.96
C SER A 54 -12.64 -13.87 1.74
N CYS A 55 -12.30 -15.13 1.46
CA CYS A 55 -11.10 -15.78 1.91
C CYS A 55 -9.94 -14.95 1.36
N TRP A 56 -9.27 -14.25 2.26
CA TRP A 56 -8.05 -13.51 1.98
C TRP A 56 -7.16 -14.39 1.13
N ALA A 57 -6.86 -13.94 -0.09
CA ALA A 57 -5.87 -14.39 -1.08
C ALA A 57 -5.30 -15.82 -1.03
N ASP A 58 -4.91 -16.33 0.14
CA ASP A 58 -4.21 -17.58 0.42
C ASP A 58 -4.83 -18.83 -0.20
N ASP A 59 -6.16 -18.88 -0.37
CA ASP A 59 -6.87 -20.06 -0.90
C ASP A 59 -7.19 -19.97 -2.42
N LEU A 60 -6.77 -18.91 -3.11
CA LEU A 60 -7.01 -18.78 -4.55
C LEU A 60 -5.98 -19.60 -5.36
N PRO A 61 -6.43 -20.33 -6.41
CA PRO A 61 -5.52 -20.97 -7.35
C PRO A 61 -4.56 -19.95 -7.98
N LYS A 62 -3.29 -20.33 -8.13
CA LYS A 62 -2.27 -19.49 -8.79
C LYS A 62 -2.45 -19.41 -10.31
N ASP A 63 -3.04 -20.43 -10.92
CA ASP A 63 -3.32 -20.46 -12.36
C ASP A 63 -4.59 -19.66 -12.68
N GLN A 64 -4.44 -18.63 -13.52
CA GLN A 64 -5.57 -17.79 -13.96
C GLN A 64 -6.57 -18.55 -14.85
N ASN A 65 -6.16 -19.68 -15.43
CA ASN A 65 -7.03 -20.54 -16.24
C ASN A 65 -7.75 -21.61 -15.40
N ASP A 66 -7.53 -21.62 -14.07
CA ASP A 66 -8.21 -22.53 -13.18
C ASP A 66 -9.73 -22.35 -13.28
N ARG A 67 -10.46 -23.47 -13.36
CA ARG A 67 -11.93 -23.47 -13.51
C ARG A 67 -12.61 -22.69 -12.39
N GLU A 68 -12.02 -22.66 -11.20
CA GLU A 68 -12.53 -21.93 -10.05
C GLU A 68 -12.35 -20.41 -10.20
N ILE A 69 -11.19 -19.95 -10.69
CA ILE A 69 -10.95 -18.52 -11.01
C ILE A 69 -11.91 -18.05 -12.10
N VAL A 70 -12.07 -18.83 -13.17
CA VAL A 70 -13.04 -18.51 -14.24
C VAL A 70 -14.47 -18.44 -13.70
N ALA A 71 -14.84 -19.35 -12.79
CA ALA A 71 -16.15 -19.34 -12.15
C ALA A 71 -16.36 -18.12 -11.22
N LEU A 72 -15.29 -17.63 -10.60
CA LEU A 72 -15.27 -16.45 -9.74
C LEU A 72 -15.44 -15.17 -10.54
N ILE A 73 -14.71 -15.03 -11.64
CA ILE A 73 -14.84 -13.92 -12.58
C ILE A 73 -16.26 -13.84 -13.13
N LYS A 74 -16.83 -14.96 -13.58
CA LYS A 74 -18.21 -15.02 -14.06
C LYS A 74 -19.21 -14.61 -12.97
N TYR A 75 -18.95 -15.00 -11.72
CA TYR A 75 -19.75 -14.60 -10.57
C TYR A 75 -19.66 -13.08 -10.35
N LEU A 76 -18.46 -12.49 -10.33
CA LEU A 76 -18.26 -11.05 -10.21
C LEU A 76 -19.04 -10.27 -11.28
N GLN A 77 -18.84 -10.61 -12.56
CA GLN A 77 -19.50 -9.91 -13.68
C GLN A 77 -21.03 -10.05 -13.65
N THR A 78 -21.54 -11.16 -13.11
CA THR A 78 -22.99 -11.39 -12.98
C THR A 78 -23.62 -10.61 -11.82
N ASN A 79 -22.85 -10.38 -10.75
CA ASN A 79 -23.38 -9.78 -9.52
C ASN A 79 -23.02 -8.30 -9.36
N VAL A 80 -21.99 -7.81 -10.04
CA VAL A 80 -21.52 -6.42 -9.94
C VAL A 80 -21.58 -5.75 -11.31
N PRO A 81 -22.58 -4.92 -11.61
CA PRO A 81 -22.64 -4.13 -12.84
C PRO A 81 -21.49 -3.13 -12.93
N TRP A 82 -20.96 -2.91 -14.14
CA TRP A 82 -19.90 -1.91 -14.36
C TRP A 82 -20.29 -0.50 -13.90
N ARG A 83 -21.55 -0.09 -14.09
CA ARG A 83 -22.05 1.21 -13.63
C ARG A 83 -21.82 1.43 -12.12
N ASP A 84 -21.83 0.37 -11.32
CA ASP A 84 -21.69 0.48 -9.88
C ASP A 84 -20.20 0.56 -9.49
N LEU A 85 -19.30 -0.04 -10.27
CA LEU A 85 -17.84 0.03 -10.08
C LEU A 85 -17.21 1.32 -10.64
N SER A 86 -17.65 1.73 -11.82
CA SER A 86 -17.09 2.88 -12.58
C SER A 86 -17.07 4.19 -11.81
N ARG A 87 -17.90 4.31 -10.77
CA ARG A 87 -17.99 5.50 -9.90
C ARG A 87 -16.78 5.66 -8.99
N PHE A 88 -16.01 4.59 -8.78
CA PHE A 88 -14.88 4.57 -7.84
C PHE A 88 -13.51 4.66 -8.54
N VAL A 89 -13.45 4.47 -9.85
CA VAL A 89 -12.18 4.36 -10.60
C VAL A 89 -12.05 5.44 -11.68
N THR A 90 -10.85 6.00 -11.83
CA THR A 90 -10.48 6.77 -13.03
C THR A 90 -10.02 5.80 -14.10
N VAL A 91 -10.65 5.87 -15.26
CA VAL A 91 -10.23 5.16 -16.46
C VAL A 91 -10.26 6.15 -17.62
N SER A 92 -9.29 6.05 -18.53
CA SER A 92 -9.28 6.89 -19.73
C SER A 92 -10.54 6.67 -20.56
N ALA A 93 -10.91 7.64 -21.41
CA ALA A 93 -12.05 7.51 -22.31
C ALA A 93 -11.94 6.24 -23.19
N ASP A 94 -10.73 5.94 -23.66
CA ASP A 94 -10.44 4.72 -24.43
C ASP A 94 -10.68 3.45 -23.59
N SER A 95 -10.20 3.44 -22.34
CA SER A 95 -10.42 2.33 -21.41
C SER A 95 -11.91 2.15 -21.08
N ASN A 96 -12.69 3.22 -20.94
CA ASN A 96 -14.13 3.13 -20.66
C ASN A 96 -14.88 2.33 -21.74
N ALA A 97 -14.61 2.60 -23.03
CA ALA A 97 -15.24 1.89 -24.13
C ALA A 97 -14.85 0.40 -24.17
N HIS A 98 -13.66 0.06 -23.68
CA HIS A 98 -13.19 -1.32 -23.53
C HIS A 98 -13.90 -2.04 -22.37
N ILE A 99 -14.07 -1.37 -21.23
CA ILE A 99 -14.67 -1.96 -20.03
C ILE A 99 -16.17 -2.22 -20.21
N ASP A 100 -16.86 -1.30 -20.88
CA ASP A 100 -18.28 -1.47 -21.24
C ASP A 100 -18.51 -2.75 -22.05
N ARG A 101 -17.61 -3.03 -23.00
CA ARG A 101 -17.65 -4.26 -23.82
C ARG A 101 -17.32 -5.50 -23.00
N MET A 102 -16.41 -5.40 -22.03
CA MET A 102 -16.06 -6.49 -21.11
C MET A 102 -17.28 -6.98 -20.31
N TRP A 103 -18.19 -6.07 -19.91
CA TRP A 103 -19.43 -6.43 -19.21
C TRP A 103 -20.60 -6.79 -20.14
N LYS A 104 -20.75 -6.11 -21.28
CA LYS A 104 -21.82 -6.39 -22.26
C LYS A 104 -21.64 -7.72 -22.99
N GLY A 105 -20.40 -8.16 -23.17
CA GLY A 105 -20.06 -9.35 -23.96
C GLY A 105 -20.61 -10.67 -23.42
N LYS A 106 -20.77 -10.84 -22.10
CA LYS A 106 -21.24 -12.05 -21.35
C LYS A 106 -20.77 -13.44 -21.85
N ARG A 107 -19.87 -13.49 -22.81
CA ARG A 107 -19.31 -14.67 -23.47
C ARG A 107 -17.81 -14.46 -23.54
N ASN A 108 -17.09 -15.43 -22.99
CA ASN A 108 -15.63 -15.60 -22.92
C ASN A 108 -14.91 -15.61 -24.29
N THR A 109 -15.42 -14.94 -25.33
CA THR A 109 -15.00 -15.16 -26.73
C THR A 109 -14.23 -13.99 -27.36
N LEU A 110 -13.65 -13.09 -26.58
CA LEU A 110 -12.70 -12.12 -27.13
C LEU A 110 -11.37 -12.26 -26.39
N ALA A 111 -10.41 -12.92 -27.05
CA ALA A 111 -9.02 -13.12 -26.60
C ALA A 111 -8.30 -11.83 -26.12
N SER A 112 -8.92 -10.67 -26.35
CA SER A 112 -8.42 -9.36 -25.97
C SER A 112 -8.86 -8.86 -24.59
N TYR A 113 -9.87 -9.41 -23.91
CA TYR A 113 -10.30 -8.91 -22.58
C TYR A 113 -10.14 -9.99 -21.51
N ARG A 114 -9.49 -9.66 -20.39
CA ARG A 114 -9.32 -10.57 -19.25
C ARG A 114 -9.60 -9.87 -17.93
N ILE A 115 -10.18 -10.62 -17.00
CA ILE A 115 -10.18 -10.28 -15.58
C ILE A 115 -9.24 -11.29 -14.93
N GLU A 116 -8.31 -10.81 -14.12
CA GLU A 116 -7.31 -11.65 -13.47
C GLU A 116 -7.34 -11.35 -11.97
N ILE A 117 -7.05 -12.33 -11.13
CA ILE A 117 -7.01 -12.15 -9.68
C ILE A 117 -5.59 -12.44 -9.21
N HIS A 118 -4.93 -11.42 -8.69
CA HIS A 118 -3.52 -11.46 -8.32
C HIS A 118 -3.38 -11.29 -6.81
N GLN A 119 -2.41 -11.97 -6.21
CA GLN A 119 -1.98 -11.67 -4.85
C GLN A 119 -0.98 -10.53 -4.91
N LYS A 120 -1.20 -9.45 -4.14
CA LYS A 120 -0.21 -8.36 -4.08
C LYS A 120 0.94 -8.74 -3.16
N GLU A 121 2.11 -8.94 -3.74
CA GLU A 121 3.35 -9.10 -3.00
C GLU A 121 3.90 -7.74 -2.53
N LEU A 122 4.63 -7.74 -1.42
CA LEU A 122 5.36 -6.57 -0.96
C LEU A 122 6.54 -6.28 -1.91
N PRO A 123 6.81 -5.01 -2.25
CA PRO A 123 8.01 -4.66 -2.99
C PRO A 123 9.29 -5.04 -2.22
N PRO A 124 10.45 -5.22 -2.90
CA PRO A 124 11.71 -5.53 -2.23
C PRO A 124 12.15 -4.47 -1.21
N GLU A 125 11.82 -3.21 -1.48
CA GLU A 125 12.03 -2.10 -0.56
C GLU A 125 10.79 -1.19 -0.56
N LEU A 126 10.47 -0.65 0.62
CA LEU A 126 9.50 0.43 0.80
C LEU A 126 10.20 1.67 1.37
N TYR A 127 9.77 2.84 0.93
CA TYR A 127 10.48 4.08 1.14
C TYR A 127 9.71 5.07 2.01
N ARG A 128 10.42 5.86 2.81
CA ARG A 128 9.87 7.00 3.53
C ARG A 128 10.63 8.27 3.20
N TYR A 129 9.95 9.23 2.58
CA TYR A 129 10.45 10.58 2.43
C TYR A 129 10.22 11.37 3.71
N GLU A 130 11.24 12.09 4.16
CA GLU A 130 11.14 12.95 5.33
C GLU A 130 12.15 14.10 5.33
N LYS A 131 11.80 15.15 6.06
CA LYS A 131 12.70 16.25 6.38
C LYS A 131 13.83 15.76 7.27
N LEU A 132 14.97 16.46 7.23
CA LEU A 132 16.07 16.22 8.16
C LEU A 132 15.72 16.71 9.56
N ASN A 133 15.12 15.84 10.36
CA ASN A 133 14.92 16.07 11.79
C ASN A 133 16.00 15.29 12.55
N GLN A 134 17.01 16.00 13.07
CA GLN A 134 18.18 15.40 13.71
C GLN A 134 17.80 14.41 14.82
N LYS A 135 17.00 14.84 15.79
CA LYS A 135 16.57 14.01 16.93
C LYS A 135 15.83 12.75 16.49
N ARG A 136 14.94 12.86 15.49
CA ARG A 136 14.20 11.70 14.97
C ARG A 136 15.13 10.74 14.24
N LEU A 137 16.00 11.25 13.36
CA LEU A 137 16.91 10.41 12.59
C LEU A 137 17.92 9.71 13.51
N GLU A 138 18.44 10.40 14.52
CA GLU A 138 19.28 9.78 15.55
C GLU A 138 18.57 8.60 16.21
N ARG A 139 17.34 8.79 16.71
CA ARG A 139 16.54 7.69 17.30
C ARG A 139 16.31 6.54 16.31
N LEU A 140 16.07 6.85 15.03
CA LEU A 140 15.87 5.84 14.00
C LEU A 140 17.14 5.02 13.73
N PHE A 141 18.29 5.68 13.57
CA PHE A 141 19.54 5.01 13.18
C PHE A 141 20.29 4.36 14.35
N THR A 142 20.24 4.97 15.55
CA THR A 142 21.05 4.52 16.70
C THR A 142 20.24 3.70 17.71
N ALA A 143 18.96 4.02 17.91
CA ALA A 143 18.09 3.32 18.84
C ALA A 143 17.14 2.33 18.17
N GLY A 144 17.08 2.30 16.83
CA GLY A 144 16.17 1.43 16.09
C GLY A 144 14.71 1.76 16.40
N GLU A 145 14.35 3.04 16.49
CA GLU A 145 12.98 3.45 16.82
C GLU A 145 12.26 4.07 15.61
N LEU A 146 11.11 3.51 15.27
CA LEU A 146 10.23 3.99 14.21
C LEU A 146 9.02 4.68 14.82
N PHE A 147 8.86 5.97 14.53
CA PHE A 147 7.66 6.72 14.93
C PHE A 147 6.48 6.42 14.00
N LEU A 148 5.37 5.98 14.58
CA LEU A 148 4.05 5.81 13.97
C LEU A 148 3.20 7.03 14.33
N SER A 149 2.77 7.76 13.30
CA SER A 149 2.00 9.01 13.40
C SER A 149 0.50 8.75 13.49
N SER A 150 -0.23 9.71 14.06
CA SER A 150 -1.70 9.69 14.03
C SER A 150 -2.23 10.17 12.67
N PRO A 151 -3.33 9.60 12.14
CA PRO A 151 -3.94 10.07 10.89
C PRO A 151 -4.33 11.53 10.90
N SER A 152 -4.68 12.08 12.07
CA SER A 152 -4.98 13.50 12.23
C SER A 152 -3.81 14.44 11.92
N SER A 153 -2.59 13.90 11.80
CA SER A 153 -1.38 14.64 11.41
C SER A 153 -1.01 14.48 9.93
N PHE A 154 -1.84 13.80 9.14
CA PHE A 154 -1.62 13.66 7.70
C PHE A 154 -1.89 14.98 6.96
N ASN A 155 -1.28 15.11 5.78
CA ASN A 155 -1.43 16.30 4.96
C ASN A 155 -2.83 16.43 4.34
N ASP A 156 -3.54 15.31 4.19
CA ASP A 156 -4.88 15.26 3.64
C ASP A 156 -5.90 15.10 4.78
N PRO A 157 -6.77 16.10 5.03
CA PRO A 157 -7.76 16.03 6.10
C PRO A 157 -8.90 15.04 5.85
N PHE A 158 -8.99 14.45 4.64
CA PHE A 158 -9.95 13.38 4.30
C PHE A 158 -9.38 11.96 4.50
N ASP A 159 -8.07 11.87 4.76
CA ASP A 159 -7.37 10.60 4.92
C ASP A 159 -7.70 9.96 6.28
N CYS A 160 -8.23 8.73 6.25
CA CYS A 160 -8.76 8.00 7.42
C CYS A 160 -9.90 8.73 8.18
N SER A 161 -10.59 9.70 7.58
CA SER A 161 -11.52 10.61 8.28
C SER A 161 -12.79 10.94 7.50
N PHE A 162 -13.19 10.08 6.56
CA PHE A 162 -14.30 10.34 5.64
C PHE A 162 -15.69 10.39 6.28
N ASP A 163 -15.86 9.79 7.46
CA ASP A 163 -17.01 10.00 8.33
C ASP A 163 -16.58 10.07 9.80
N GLU A 164 -17.49 10.57 10.65
CA GLU A 164 -17.23 10.82 12.05
C GLU A 164 -16.93 9.52 12.85
N GLU A 165 -17.55 8.41 12.46
CA GLU A 165 -17.31 7.10 13.07
C GLU A 165 -15.87 6.64 12.80
N THR A 166 -15.44 6.69 11.55
CA THR A 166 -14.09 6.31 11.12
C THR A 166 -13.04 7.23 11.72
N ARG A 167 -13.28 8.55 11.64
CA ARG A 167 -12.41 9.56 12.24
C ARG A 167 -12.19 9.25 13.72
N SER A 168 -13.28 9.02 14.46
CA SER A 168 -13.24 8.70 15.89
C SER A 168 -12.49 7.40 16.17
N ALA A 169 -12.67 6.38 15.34
CA ALA A 169 -12.06 5.07 15.52
C ALA A 169 -10.53 5.07 15.37
N PHE A 170 -9.97 6.03 14.61
CA PHE A 170 -8.53 6.17 14.44
C PHE A 170 -7.89 7.25 15.32
N ILE A 171 -8.66 7.94 16.17
CA ILE A 171 -8.09 8.92 17.12
C ILE A 171 -7.07 8.22 18.00
N GLY A 172 -5.85 8.76 18.01
CA GLY A 172 -4.77 8.26 18.84
C GLY A 172 -4.12 6.97 18.33
N CYS A 173 -4.61 6.33 17.27
CA CYS A 173 -3.96 5.17 16.64
C CYS A 173 -2.69 5.59 15.89
N GLY A 174 -1.65 4.74 15.95
CA GLY A 174 -0.39 4.93 15.25
C GLY A 174 -0.34 4.18 13.92
N MET A 175 0.13 4.86 12.87
CA MET A 175 0.43 4.23 11.59
C MET A 175 1.61 4.93 10.88
N LYS A 176 2.23 4.22 9.94
CA LYS A 176 3.38 4.74 9.19
C LYS A 176 3.18 4.58 7.69
N SER A 177 3.14 5.71 6.99
CA SER A 177 3.10 5.75 5.53
C SER A 177 4.48 5.58 4.90
N LEU A 178 4.59 4.58 4.04
CA LEU A 178 5.71 4.22 3.18
C LEU A 178 5.27 4.31 1.71
N CYS A 179 6.18 4.19 0.75
CA CYS A 179 5.88 4.23 -0.68
C CYS A 179 6.76 3.28 -1.48
N ALA A 180 6.31 2.87 -2.67
CA ALA A 180 7.07 1.94 -3.51
C ALA A 180 8.21 2.58 -4.33
N GLU A 181 8.32 3.91 -4.37
CA GLU A 181 9.27 4.61 -5.24
C GLU A 181 10.24 5.51 -4.48
N ARG A 182 11.54 5.41 -4.81
CA ARG A 182 12.62 6.18 -4.18
C ARG A 182 13.12 7.41 -4.97
N ASN A 183 12.55 7.69 -6.13
CA ASN A 183 12.99 8.78 -7.02
C ASN A 183 11.84 9.66 -7.54
N ASN A 184 10.74 9.76 -6.78
CA ASN A 184 9.58 10.54 -7.19
C ASN A 184 9.77 12.04 -6.86
N ILE A 185 9.63 12.91 -7.86
CA ILE A 185 9.85 14.36 -7.74
C ILE A 185 8.87 15.00 -6.75
N LEU A 186 7.58 14.64 -6.82
CA LEU A 186 6.55 15.19 -5.95
C LEU A 186 6.76 14.73 -4.50
N MET A 187 7.16 13.47 -4.31
CA MET A 187 7.48 12.96 -2.97
C MET A 187 8.65 13.72 -2.33
N PHE A 188 9.73 13.96 -3.07
CA PHE A 188 10.83 14.79 -2.57
C PHE A 188 10.40 16.24 -2.29
N SER A 189 9.52 16.79 -3.12
CA SER A 189 9.04 18.17 -2.99
C SER A 189 8.19 18.36 -1.73
N HIS A 190 7.20 17.49 -1.51
CA HIS A 190 6.26 17.60 -0.40
C HIS A 190 6.81 17.09 0.93
N TYR A 191 7.51 15.95 0.92
CA TYR A 191 7.83 15.23 2.16
C TYR A 191 9.29 15.34 2.57
N ALA A 192 10.20 15.57 1.64
CA ALA A 192 11.63 15.71 1.89
C ALA A 192 12.11 17.15 1.74
N ASP A 193 11.35 18.09 2.32
CA ASP A 193 11.73 19.50 2.49
C ASP A 193 12.23 20.18 1.20
N ASN A 194 11.42 20.11 0.13
CA ASN A 194 11.79 20.65 -1.18
C ASN A 194 13.12 20.09 -1.72
N HIS A 195 13.29 18.76 -1.66
CA HIS A 195 14.52 18.04 -2.03
C HIS A 195 15.75 18.26 -1.12
N GLN A 196 15.61 18.87 0.06
CA GLN A 196 16.71 19.00 1.03
C GLN A 196 16.81 17.80 1.99
N GLY A 197 15.73 17.05 2.14
CA GLY A 197 15.59 15.92 3.03
C GLY A 197 16.14 14.60 2.50
N VAL A 198 15.65 13.51 3.09
CA VAL A 198 16.06 12.13 2.80
C VAL A 198 14.87 11.25 2.42
N CYS A 199 15.17 10.15 1.75
CA CYS A 199 14.26 9.04 1.50
C CYS A 199 14.91 7.75 2.04
N LEU A 200 14.29 7.17 3.07
CA LEU A 200 14.77 5.99 3.78
C LEU A 200 14.14 4.73 3.20
N GLY A 201 14.93 3.76 2.76
CA GLY A 201 14.47 2.48 2.20
C GLY A 201 14.55 1.36 3.22
N PHE A 202 13.45 0.61 3.35
CA PHE A 202 13.29 -0.51 4.28
C PHE A 202 12.96 -1.79 3.52
N GLU A 203 13.55 -2.92 3.92
CA GLU A 203 13.05 -4.23 3.52
C GLU A 203 11.78 -4.54 4.34
N PRO A 204 10.60 -4.60 3.72
CA PRO A 204 9.34 -4.57 4.45
C PRO A 204 9.05 -5.84 5.25
N VAL A 205 9.51 -7.01 4.80
CA VAL A 205 9.28 -8.28 5.50
C VAL A 205 10.06 -8.30 6.82
N GLN A 206 11.32 -7.89 6.80
CA GLN A 206 12.20 -7.78 7.94
C GLN A 206 11.74 -6.66 8.88
N LEU A 207 11.30 -5.52 8.34
CA LEU A 207 10.73 -4.45 9.13
C LEU A 207 9.57 -4.96 9.97
N ALA A 208 8.55 -5.54 9.32
CA ALA A 208 7.36 -6.00 10.02
C ALA A 208 7.65 -7.20 10.95
N LYS A 209 8.56 -8.12 10.60
CA LYS A 209 9.03 -9.17 11.52
C LYS A 209 9.66 -8.60 12.78
N SER A 210 10.54 -7.61 12.63
CA SER A 210 11.27 -7.03 13.75
C SER A 210 10.40 -6.21 14.70
N MET A 211 9.28 -5.69 14.21
CA MET A 211 8.32 -4.93 14.99
C MET A 211 7.20 -5.80 15.58
N SER A 212 7.08 -7.05 15.12
CA SER A 212 6.15 -8.02 15.68
C SER A 212 6.77 -8.67 16.93
N ASN A 213 5.95 -8.92 17.95
CA ASN A 213 6.37 -9.57 19.18
C ASN A 213 5.33 -10.62 19.59
N GLN A 214 5.66 -11.90 19.44
CA GLN A 214 4.76 -13.00 19.76
C GLN A 214 4.42 -13.07 21.25
N ALA A 215 5.39 -12.84 22.14
CA ALA A 215 5.17 -12.87 23.59
C ALA A 215 4.18 -11.79 24.04
N GLU A 216 4.20 -10.64 23.37
CA GLU A 216 3.28 -9.53 23.64
C GLU A 216 2.03 -9.53 22.75
N SER A 217 1.88 -10.52 21.87
CA SER A 217 0.82 -10.60 20.87
C SER A 217 0.72 -9.35 19.98
N ILE A 218 1.87 -8.73 19.67
CA ILE A 218 1.99 -7.60 18.76
C ILE A 218 2.25 -8.14 17.35
N VAL A 219 1.41 -7.72 16.40
CA VAL A 219 1.54 -8.04 14.98
C VAL A 219 1.72 -6.75 14.20
N ALA A 220 2.76 -6.71 13.38
CA ALA A 220 2.96 -5.66 12.39
C ALA A 220 2.34 -6.07 11.06
N ASP A 221 1.60 -5.16 10.43
CA ASP A 221 0.96 -5.42 9.14
C ASP A 221 1.25 -4.27 8.17
N ILE A 222 1.70 -4.57 6.96
CA ILE A 222 1.96 -3.60 5.90
C ILE A 222 0.98 -3.83 4.76
N ARG A 223 0.15 -2.82 4.47
CA ARG A 223 -0.88 -2.90 3.43
C ARG A 223 -0.75 -1.79 2.38
N PRO A 224 -1.05 -2.06 1.10
CA PRO A 224 -1.13 -1.01 0.10
C PRO A 224 -2.28 -0.06 0.41
N VAL A 225 -2.11 1.22 0.07
CA VAL A 225 -3.21 2.18 -0.01
C VAL A 225 -3.90 2.05 -1.36
N TRP A 226 -5.22 2.11 -1.31
CA TRP A 226 -6.13 2.06 -2.44
C TRP A 226 -6.67 3.45 -2.73
N TYR A 227 -6.63 3.80 -4.01
CA TYR A 227 -6.97 5.12 -4.49
C TYR A 227 -8.31 5.08 -5.23
N PHE A 228 -9.18 6.05 -4.93
CA PHE A 228 -10.51 6.11 -5.50
C PHE A 228 -10.92 7.55 -5.81
N ASN A 229 -11.72 7.74 -6.87
CA ASN A 229 -12.32 9.04 -7.21
C ASN A 229 -13.47 9.42 -6.29
N LYS A 230 -14.07 8.41 -5.69
CA LYS A 230 -15.20 8.54 -4.78
C LYS A 230 -15.00 7.50 -3.71
N MET A 231 -15.27 7.88 -2.47
CA MET A 231 -15.24 6.95 -1.36
C MET A 231 -16.21 5.78 -1.62
N PRO A 232 -15.73 4.52 -1.55
CA PRO A 232 -16.61 3.36 -1.51
C PRO A 232 -17.60 3.44 -0.33
N PRO A 233 -18.81 2.86 -0.43
CA PRO A 233 -19.79 2.85 0.66
C PRO A 233 -19.39 1.84 1.74
N ILE A 234 -18.25 2.07 2.38
CA ILE A 234 -17.62 1.13 3.31
C ILE A 234 -17.44 1.83 4.65
N GLY A 235 -18.01 1.25 5.70
CA GLY A 235 -17.92 1.78 7.06
C GLY A 235 -16.82 1.10 7.88
N PHE A 236 -16.38 1.79 8.94
CA PHE A 236 -15.35 1.28 9.85
C PHE A 236 -15.71 -0.09 10.45
N LYS A 237 -16.97 -0.30 10.82
CA LYS A 237 -17.45 -1.58 11.39
C LYS A 237 -17.35 -2.74 10.41
N SER A 238 -17.52 -2.48 9.12
CA SER A 238 -17.45 -3.51 8.08
C SER A 238 -16.01 -3.81 7.66
N GLU A 239 -15.19 -2.79 7.45
CA GLU A 239 -13.85 -2.95 6.86
C GLU A 239 -12.85 -1.90 7.40
N PRO A 240 -12.43 -2.00 8.67
CA PRO A 240 -11.55 -1.01 9.29
C PRO A 240 -10.20 -0.89 8.56
N ALA A 241 -9.71 -2.00 7.99
CA ALA A 241 -8.50 -2.05 7.20
C ALA A 241 -8.53 -1.12 5.99
N LEU A 242 -9.64 -1.12 5.24
CA LEU A 242 -9.79 -0.25 4.08
C LEU A 242 -9.94 1.20 4.52
N CYS A 243 -10.69 1.44 5.60
CA CYS A 243 -10.84 2.79 6.13
C CYS A 243 -9.47 3.41 6.47
N ALA A 244 -8.53 2.58 6.92
CA ALA A 244 -7.14 2.96 7.17
C ALA A 244 -6.25 3.01 5.91
N THR A 245 -6.71 2.54 4.75
CA THR A 245 -5.91 2.38 3.51
C THR A 245 -6.64 2.87 2.27
N CYS A 246 -7.57 3.81 2.41
CA CYS A 246 -8.35 4.41 1.33
C CYS A 246 -8.00 5.88 1.22
N LYS A 247 -7.71 6.35 0.00
CA LYS A 247 -7.27 7.72 -0.27
C LYS A 247 -7.82 8.23 -1.60
N ASP A 248 -7.88 9.55 -1.75
CA ASP A 248 -8.28 10.17 -3.01
C ASP A 248 -7.24 9.88 -4.11
N GLU A 249 -7.72 9.60 -5.33
CA GLU A 249 -6.91 9.34 -6.52
C GLU A 249 -5.90 10.44 -6.84
N VAL A 250 -6.13 11.69 -6.42
CA VAL A 250 -5.15 12.78 -6.60
C VAL A 250 -3.79 12.46 -5.94
N TRP A 251 -3.77 11.61 -4.92
CA TRP A 251 -2.55 11.17 -4.22
C TRP A 251 -1.98 9.84 -4.75
N SER A 252 -2.49 9.30 -5.86
CA SER A 252 -2.06 7.98 -6.36
C SER A 252 -0.60 7.90 -6.79
N TYR A 253 0.03 9.05 -7.05
CA TYR A 253 1.46 9.17 -7.31
C TYR A 253 2.33 8.74 -6.11
N GLU A 254 1.79 8.71 -4.89
CA GLU A 254 2.54 8.29 -3.70
C GLU A 254 2.81 6.80 -3.67
N LYS A 255 1.99 5.98 -4.36
CA LYS A 255 2.08 4.51 -4.34
C LYS A 255 2.27 3.98 -2.92
N GLU A 256 1.41 4.46 -2.02
CA GLU A 256 1.57 4.38 -0.58
C GLU A 256 1.31 2.97 -0.07
N TYR A 257 2.05 2.59 0.97
CA TYR A 257 1.81 1.43 1.82
C TYR A 257 1.77 1.91 3.27
N ARG A 258 0.87 1.37 4.09
CA ARG A 258 0.77 1.71 5.51
C ARG A 258 1.15 0.53 6.37
N LEU A 259 2.07 0.79 7.28
CA LEU A 259 2.44 -0.08 8.38
C LEU A 259 1.57 0.25 9.60
N PHE A 260 1.00 -0.80 10.19
CA PHE A 260 0.22 -0.78 11.42
C PHE A 260 0.85 -1.73 12.43
N LEU A 261 0.68 -1.41 13.72
CA LEU A 261 0.92 -2.37 14.80
C LEU A 261 -0.41 -2.63 15.50
N ALA A 262 -0.73 -3.91 15.71
CA ALA A 262 -1.93 -4.30 16.43
C ALA A 262 -1.57 -5.25 17.58
N LYS A 263 -2.27 -5.09 18.71
CA LYS A 263 -2.21 -6.00 19.85
C LYS A 263 -3.62 -6.49 20.16
N SER A 264 -3.81 -7.81 20.15
CA SER A 264 -5.12 -8.43 20.40
C SER A 264 -6.25 -7.85 19.52
N GLY A 265 -5.95 -7.56 18.25
CA GLY A 265 -6.90 -7.02 17.27
C GLY A 265 -7.15 -5.51 17.34
N SER A 266 -6.53 -4.79 18.29
CA SER A 266 -6.63 -3.33 18.40
C SER A 266 -5.33 -2.66 17.95
N LEU A 267 -5.43 -1.55 17.21
CA LEU A 267 -4.25 -0.78 16.81
C LEU A 267 -3.54 -0.19 18.03
N LEU A 268 -2.21 -0.22 18.01
CA LEU A 268 -1.38 0.45 19.00
C LEU A 268 -1.46 1.97 18.83
N PRO A 269 -1.22 2.74 19.91
CA PRO A 269 -1.32 4.18 19.85
C PRO A 269 -0.23 4.85 19.00
N VAL A 270 -0.36 6.15 18.77
CA VAL A 270 0.69 7.00 18.23
C VAL A 270 1.94 6.91 19.13
N GLY A 271 3.11 6.73 18.55
CA GLY A 271 4.32 6.55 19.36
C GLY A 271 5.54 6.03 18.60
N SER A 272 6.66 5.94 19.31
CA SER A 272 7.89 5.29 18.82
C SER A 272 7.89 3.82 19.22
N TYR A 273 8.22 2.97 18.26
CA TYR A 273 8.29 1.52 18.43
C TYR A 273 9.63 1.00 17.95
N SER A 274 10.18 0.02 18.67
CA SER A 274 11.44 -0.61 18.30
C SER A 274 11.30 -1.42 17.02
N PHE A 275 12.33 -1.37 16.19
CA PHE A 275 12.53 -2.19 15.01
C PHE A 275 14.02 -2.54 14.89
N SER A 276 14.34 -3.57 14.11
CA SER A 276 15.73 -3.96 13.83
C SER A 276 16.33 -3.02 12.78
N PRO A 277 17.43 -2.30 13.07
CA PRO A 277 18.10 -1.43 12.09
C PRO A 277 18.52 -2.17 10.81
N GLU A 278 18.64 -3.49 10.85
CA GLU A 278 18.87 -4.33 9.69
C GLU A 278 17.74 -4.31 8.66
N ALA A 279 16.53 -3.87 9.03
CA ALA A 279 15.48 -3.60 8.06
C ALA A 279 15.79 -2.39 7.17
N LEU A 280 16.69 -1.48 7.57
CA LEU A 280 17.01 -0.27 6.82
C LEU A 280 18.10 -0.52 5.77
N GLN A 281 17.72 -0.52 4.50
CA GLN A 281 18.56 -0.92 3.37
C GLN A 281 19.24 0.25 2.67
N SER A 282 18.59 1.41 2.60
CA SER A 282 19.13 2.55 1.84
C SER A 282 18.74 3.92 2.40
N VAL A 283 19.59 4.91 2.13
CA VAL A 283 19.31 6.33 2.31
C VAL A 283 19.54 7.05 0.99
N VAL A 284 18.52 7.74 0.50
CA VAL A 284 18.61 8.60 -0.67
C VAL A 284 18.55 10.06 -0.22
N PHE A 285 19.60 10.82 -0.51
CA PHE A 285 19.66 12.26 -0.25
C PHE A 285 19.00 13.03 -1.40
N GLY A 286 18.10 13.96 -1.08
CA GLY A 286 17.45 14.79 -2.10
C GLY A 286 18.45 15.66 -2.87
N CYS A 287 18.06 16.14 -4.06
CA CYS A 287 18.93 16.91 -4.97
C CYS A 287 19.56 18.14 -4.29
N ARG A 288 18.85 18.78 -3.36
CA ARG A 288 19.28 19.98 -2.63
C ARG A 288 19.88 19.68 -1.26
N ALA A 289 19.98 18.41 -0.84
CA ALA A 289 20.64 18.05 0.41
C ALA A 289 22.10 18.53 0.40
N THR A 290 22.52 19.21 1.47
CA THR A 290 23.85 19.81 1.59
C THR A 290 24.93 18.79 1.96
N HIS A 291 26.21 19.15 1.81
CA HIS A 291 27.32 18.29 2.21
C HIS A 291 27.29 17.99 3.72
N GLU A 292 26.93 18.98 4.54
CA GLU A 292 26.81 18.86 6.00
C GLU A 292 25.68 17.90 6.37
N SER A 293 24.56 17.99 5.67
CA SER A 293 23.40 17.10 5.88
C SER A 293 23.74 15.64 5.54
N ILE A 294 24.45 15.44 4.43
CA ILE A 294 24.92 14.11 3.99
C ILE A 294 25.91 13.55 5.02
N ALA A 295 26.89 14.36 5.44
CA ALA A 295 27.88 13.96 6.43
C ALA A 295 27.24 13.63 7.78
N PHE A 296 26.28 14.43 8.23
CA PHE A 296 25.52 14.18 9.46
C PHE A 296 24.81 12.83 9.42
N VAL A 297 24.01 12.56 8.38
CA VAL A 297 23.27 11.30 8.29
C VAL A 297 24.23 10.11 8.22
N LYS A 298 25.28 10.18 7.39
CA LYS A 298 26.31 9.13 7.34
C LYS A 298 26.96 8.87 8.70
N SER A 299 27.16 9.92 9.51
CA SER A 299 27.80 9.80 10.82
C SER A 299 26.92 9.03 11.82
N ILE A 300 25.62 9.30 11.85
CA ILE A 300 24.68 8.65 12.77
C ILE A 300 24.24 7.26 12.30
N SER A 301 24.42 6.94 11.02
CA SER A 301 24.10 5.63 10.44
C SER A 301 25.33 4.73 10.21
N ARG A 302 26.49 5.11 10.74
CA ARG A 302 27.78 4.41 10.52
C ARG A 302 27.77 2.94 10.93
N ASP A 303 27.04 2.62 12.01
CA ASP A 303 27.01 1.29 12.62
C ASP A 303 26.17 0.29 11.82
N ILE A 304 25.28 0.77 10.94
CA ILE A 304 24.50 -0.06 10.02
C ILE A 304 25.38 -0.40 8.81
N ARG A 305 26.14 -1.50 8.90
CA ARG A 305 27.22 -1.81 7.95
C ARG A 305 26.77 -1.97 6.50
N HIS A 306 25.61 -2.59 6.25
CA HIS A 306 25.08 -2.89 4.92
C HIS A 306 24.34 -1.71 4.25
N LEU A 307 24.11 -0.61 4.97
CA LEU A 307 23.33 0.53 4.48
C LEU A 307 23.97 1.16 3.23
N LYS A 308 23.18 1.29 2.16
CA LYS A 308 23.60 1.95 0.90
C LYS A 308 23.19 3.42 0.89
N TYR A 309 24.02 4.26 0.28
CA TYR A 309 23.75 5.69 0.17
C TYR A 309 23.63 6.10 -1.29
N TYR A 310 22.64 6.93 -1.58
CA TYR A 310 22.40 7.47 -2.91
C TYR A 310 22.23 8.98 -2.85
N LYS A 311 22.68 9.69 -3.88
CA LYS A 311 22.35 11.09 -4.12
C LYS A 311 21.38 11.18 -5.29
N ALA A 312 20.25 11.85 -5.06
CA ALA A 312 19.33 12.24 -6.11
C ALA A 312 19.97 13.34 -6.96
N LEU A 313 19.94 13.15 -8.28
CA LEU A 313 20.44 14.08 -9.28
C LEU A 313 19.31 14.43 -10.25
N ARG A 314 19.25 15.70 -10.65
CA ARG A 314 18.37 16.13 -11.74
C ARG A 314 18.95 15.64 -13.06
N GLU A 315 18.13 14.99 -13.87
CA GLU A 315 18.53 14.63 -15.23
C GLU A 315 18.39 15.84 -16.17
N PRO A 316 19.45 16.22 -16.91
CA PRO A 316 19.34 17.27 -17.91
C PRO A 316 18.30 16.93 -18.98
N ASN A 317 17.47 17.92 -19.35
CA ASN A 317 16.44 17.80 -20.39
C ASN A 317 15.36 16.73 -20.13
N GLN A 318 15.22 16.23 -18.90
CA GLN A 318 14.16 15.29 -18.53
C GLN A 318 13.53 15.67 -17.18
N PHE A 319 12.22 15.46 -17.03
CA PHE A 319 11.51 15.63 -15.76
C PHE A 319 11.62 14.36 -14.91
N CYS A 320 12.83 13.99 -14.51
CA CYS A 320 13.08 12.82 -13.67
C CYS A 320 14.26 13.04 -12.71
N VAL A 321 14.33 12.16 -11.70
CA VAL A 321 15.44 12.08 -10.74
C VAL A 321 16.20 10.78 -10.97
N LYS A 322 17.50 10.90 -11.24
CA LYS A 322 18.43 9.76 -11.23
C LYS A 322 19.08 9.61 -9.86
N LEU A 323 19.43 8.38 -9.52
CA LEU A 323 20.08 8.06 -8.25
C LEU A 323 21.52 7.61 -8.53
N LEU A 324 22.48 8.34 -7.98
CA LEU A 324 23.89 7.98 -7.99
C LEU A 324 24.25 7.34 -6.65
N GLU A 325 24.74 6.10 -6.65
CA GLU A 325 25.29 5.49 -5.45
C GLU A 325 26.55 6.25 -5.02
N ILE A 326 26.66 6.60 -3.74
CA ILE A 326 27.79 7.35 -3.18
C ILE A 326 28.49 6.50 -2.11
N PRO A 327 29.81 6.64 -1.95
CA PRO A 327 30.57 5.87 -0.97
C PRO A 327 30.09 6.17 0.44
N LYS A 328 30.31 5.22 1.36
CA LYS A 328 29.94 5.35 2.77
C LYS A 328 30.78 6.39 3.53
N LEU A 329 32.04 6.54 3.13
CA LEU A 329 32.98 7.56 3.61
C LEU A 329 33.03 8.67 2.57
#